data_AF-A0A4P6HLS5-F1
#
_entry.id   AF-A0A4P6HLS5-F1
#
_cell.length_a   1.000
_cell.length_b   1.000
_cell.length_c   1.000
_cell.angle_alpha   90.00
_cell.angle_beta   90.00
_cell.angle_gamma   90.00
#
_symmetry.space_group_name_H-M   'P 1'
#
loop_
_entity.id
_entity.type
_entity.pdbx_description
1 polymer ?
#
loop_
_entity_poly.entity_id
_entity_poly.type
_entity_poly.pdbx_seq_one_letter_code
_entity_poly.pdbx_strand_id
1 'polypeptide(L)'
;MSHRVDRDIDKIYPRQEFVAKLRRLADALETEKRFEISIGGERIRVPAGAVASIEHERGGDEEEIEFQLRWRNEAAGDENASGR
;
A
#
# COMPACT_ATOMS: atom_id res chain seq x y z
N MET A 1 -15.74 14.19 6.51
CA MET A 1 -14.65 13.63 5.68
C MET A 1 -13.32 14.17 6.17
N SER A 2 -12.39 13.34 6.67
CA SER A 2 -11.03 13.82 6.93
C SER A 2 -10.28 13.86 5.60
N HIS A 3 -9.79 15.03 5.20
CA HIS A 3 -8.79 15.11 4.14
C HIS A 3 -7.55 14.36 4.63
N ARG A 4 -7.18 13.26 3.96
CA ARG A 4 -5.85 12.68 4.14
C ARG A 4 -4.86 13.65 3.52
N VAL A 5 -3.85 14.03 4.29
CA VAL A 5 -2.75 14.86 3.81
C VAL A 5 -1.92 14.03 2.84
N ASP A 6 -1.49 14.63 1.73
CA ASP A 6 -0.53 14.00 0.83
C ASP A 6 0.72 13.61 1.61
N ARG A 7 1.15 12.36 1.42
CA ARG A 7 2.22 11.78 2.21
C ARG A 7 3.15 10.98 1.32
N ASP A 8 4.43 11.32 1.41
CA ASP A 8 5.52 10.64 0.75
C ASP A 8 6.60 10.31 1.80
N ILE A 9 6.86 9.02 2.04
CA ILE A 9 7.74 8.57 3.12
C ILE A 9 8.48 7.28 2.80
N ASP A 10 9.81 7.35 2.83
CA ASP A 10 10.66 6.16 2.77
C ASP A 10 11.18 5.75 4.14
N LYS A 11 11.18 4.44 4.41
CA LYS A 11 11.69 3.85 5.64
C LYS A 11 12.56 2.64 5.36
N ILE A 12 13.81 2.73 5.79
CA ILE A 12 14.72 1.60 5.86
C ILE A 12 14.39 0.77 7.11
N TYR A 13 14.24 -0.54 6.92
CA TYR A 13 13.96 -1.48 8.01
C TYR A 13 15.15 -2.42 8.22
N PRO A 14 15.36 -2.92 9.46
CA PRO A 14 16.20 -4.08 9.68
C PRO A 14 15.75 -5.26 8.80
N ARG A 15 16.70 -6.02 8.24
CA ARG A 15 16.42 -7.12 7.30
C ARG A 15 15.34 -8.09 7.79
N GLN A 16 15.34 -8.44 9.08
CA GLN A 16 14.34 -9.36 9.64
C GLN A 16 12.92 -8.78 9.61
N GLU A 17 12.77 -7.49 9.92
CA GLU A 17 11.48 -6.81 9.86
C GLU A 17 10.97 -6.66 8.43
N PHE A 18 11.88 -6.34 7.50
CA PHE A 18 11.56 -6.28 6.08
C PHE A 18 11.02 -7.62 5.56
N VAL A 19 11.73 -8.72 5.83
CA VAL A 19 11.31 -10.08 5.45
C VAL A 19 9.97 -10.45 6.10
N ALA A 20 9.74 -10.09 7.36
CA ALA A 20 8.47 -10.36 8.04
C ALA A 20 7.29 -9.62 7.39
N LYS A 21 7.50 -8.39 6.91
CA LYS A 21 6.48 -7.63 6.16
C LYS A 21 6.20 -8.29 4.80
N LEU A 22 7.23 -8.73 4.08
CA LEU A 22 7.07 -9.43 2.80
C LEU A 22 6.27 -10.72 2.94
N ARG A 23 6.52 -11.54 3.97
CA ARG A 23 5.76 -12.77 4.20
C ARG A 23 4.28 -12.49 4.47
N ARG A 24 3.99 -11.52 5.34
CA ARG A 24 2.60 -11.11 5.62
C ARG A 24 1.89 -10.56 4.38
N LEU A 25 2.61 -9.87 3.50
CA LEU A 25 2.06 -9.42 2.22
C LEU A 25 1.77 -10.62 1.32
N ALA A 26 2.72 -11.54 1.15
CA ALA A 26 2.54 -12.76 0.37
C ALA A 26 1.31 -13.56 0.86
N ASP A 27 1.20 -13.80 2.17
CA ASP A 27 0.06 -14.50 2.78
C ASP A 27 -1.28 -13.79 2.45
N ALA A 28 -1.31 -12.45 2.47
CA ALA A 28 -2.51 -11.69 2.17
C ALA A 28 -2.90 -11.76 0.69
N LEU A 29 -1.92 -11.70 -0.21
CA LEU A 29 -2.14 -11.83 -1.65
C LEU A 29 -2.62 -13.24 -2.02
N GLU A 30 -1.98 -14.29 -1.48
CA GLU A 30 -2.35 -15.68 -1.71
C GLU A 30 -3.75 -16.03 -1.19
N THR A 31 -4.19 -15.35 -0.13
CA THR A 31 -5.51 -15.59 0.49
C THR A 31 -6.59 -14.61 0.05
N GLU A 32 -6.30 -13.71 -0.89
CA GLU A 32 -7.20 -12.65 -1.37
C GLU A 32 -7.80 -11.82 -0.20
N LYS A 33 -6.99 -11.56 0.83
CA LYS A 33 -7.38 -10.81 2.02
C LYS A 33 -6.74 -9.43 2.05
N ARG A 34 -7.35 -8.54 2.85
CA ARG A 34 -6.74 -7.23 3.11
C ARG A 34 -5.38 -7.40 3.78
N PHE A 35 -4.40 -6.61 3.35
CA PHE A 35 -3.11 -6.51 4.00
C PHE A 35 -3.07 -5.27 4.90
N GLU A 36 -2.51 -5.39 6.09
CA GLU A 36 -2.31 -4.25 6.98
C GLU A 36 -0.84 -4.10 7.33
N ILE A 37 -0.37 -2.86 7.28
CA ILE A 37 1.02 -2.51 7.56
C ILE A 37 1.07 -1.19 8.31
N SER A 38 2.11 -1.01 9.13
CA SER A 38 2.43 0.29 9.72
C SER A 38 3.72 0.83 9.14
N ILE A 39 3.65 2.06 8.63
CA ILE A 39 4.78 2.76 8.01
C ILE A 39 4.81 4.19 8.56
N GLY A 40 5.95 4.60 9.12
CA GLY A 40 6.13 5.91 9.74
C GLY A 40 5.01 6.29 10.73
N GLY A 41 4.54 5.35 11.56
CA GLY A 41 3.54 5.58 12.59
C GLY A 41 2.06 5.52 12.16
N GLU A 42 1.76 5.35 10.86
CA GLU A 42 0.37 5.21 10.39
C GLU A 42 0.07 3.76 10.03
N ARG A 43 -1.16 3.30 10.33
CA ARG A 43 -1.67 2.01 9.88
C ARG A 43 -2.36 2.15 8.52
N ILE A 44 -1.77 1.54 7.51
CA ILE A 44 -2.30 1.47 6.15
C ILE A 44 -3.06 0.15 6.00
N ARG A 45 -4.25 0.22 5.40
CA ARG A 45 -5.09 -0.94 5.07
C ARG A 45 -5.16 -1.05 3.55
N VAL A 46 -4.45 -2.02 3.00
CA VAL A 46 -4.44 -2.32 1.57
C VAL A 46 -5.62 -3.25 1.27
N PRO A 47 -6.52 -2.89 0.34
CA PRO A 47 -7.65 -3.74 -0.02
C PRO A 47 -7.20 -5.00 -0.76
N ALA A 48 -8.00 -6.06 -0.72
CA ALA A 48 -7.73 -7.30 -1.45
C ALA A 48 -7.66 -7.10 -2.98
N GLY A 49 -8.40 -6.13 -3.50
CA GLY A 49 -8.38 -5.75 -4.93
C GLY A 49 -7.27 -4.77 -5.33
N ALA A 50 -6.23 -4.57 -4.51
CA ALA A 50 -5.08 -3.78 -4.91
C ALA A 50 -4.33 -4.47 -6.06
N VAL A 51 -3.89 -3.69 -7.04
CA VAL A 51 -3.09 -4.19 -8.16
C VAL A 51 -1.63 -4.25 -7.74
N ALA A 52 -1.02 -5.44 -7.84
CA ALA A 52 0.40 -5.64 -7.61
C ALA A 52 1.18 -5.51 -8.91
N SER A 53 2.33 -4.82 -8.86
CA SER A 53 3.29 -4.74 -9.96
C SER A 53 4.71 -4.73 -9.41
N ILE A 54 5.66 -5.13 -10.27
CA ILE A 54 7.09 -5.05 -9.99
C ILE A 54 7.68 -4.07 -11.00
N GLU A 55 8.33 -3.01 -10.51
CA GLU A 55 9.07 -2.06 -11.33
C GLU A 55 10.57 -2.32 -11.16
N HIS A 56 11.32 -2.07 -12.23
CA HIS A 56 12.79 -2.12 -12.25
C HIS A 56 13.27 -0.83 -12.89
N GLU A 57 14.21 -0.16 -12.22
CA GLU A 57 14.83 1.05 -12.71
C GLU A 57 16.35 0.92 -12.64
N ARG A 58 17.02 1.53 -13.63
CA ARG A 58 18.48 1.66 -13.68
C ARG A 58 18.83 3.06 -14.16
N GLY A 59 19.63 3.77 -13.37
CA GLY A 59 20.11 5.11 -13.69
C GLY A 59 21.38 5.45 -12.94
N GLY A 60 22.36 6.07 -13.61
CA GLY A 60 23.64 6.43 -12.99
C GLY A 60 24.40 5.20 -12.46
N ASP A 61 24.69 5.21 -11.16
CA ASP A 61 25.33 4.14 -10.39
C ASP A 61 24.34 3.32 -9.53
N GLU A 62 23.04 3.50 -9.76
CA GLU A 62 21.96 2.88 -8.99
C GLU A 62 21.15 1.86 -9.82
N GLU A 63 20.64 0.86 -9.12
CA GLU A 63 19.77 -0.18 -9.65
C GLU A 63 18.72 -0.54 -8.60
N GLU A 64 17.45 -0.46 -8.99
CA GLU A 64 16.33 -0.55 -8.06
C GLU A 64 15.27 -1.53 -8.54
N ILE A 65 14.67 -2.26 -7.59
CA ILE A 65 13.50 -3.09 -7.82
C ILE A 65 12.46 -2.75 -6.76
N GLU A 66 11.26 -2.40 -7.20
CA GLU A 66 10.15 -2.06 -6.33
C GLU A 66 9.00 -3.04 -6.49
N PHE A 67 8.51 -3.54 -5.35
CA PHE A 67 7.24 -4.25 -5.26
C PHE A 67 6.19 -3.26 -4.78
N GLN A 68 5.22 -2.97 -5.62
CA GLN A 68 4.23 -1.92 -5.38
C GLN A 68 2.82 -2.48 -5.43
N LEU A 69 1.95 -1.84 -4.65
CA LEU A 69 0.51 -2.11 -4.61
C LEU A 69 -0.21 -0.79 -4.87
N ARG A 70 -1.07 -0.76 -5.90
CA ARG A 70 -1.86 0.41 -6.26
C ARG A 70 -3.34 0.14 -6.07
N TRP A 71 -4.05 1.06 -5.43
CA TRP A 71 -5.50 1.00 -5.27
C TRP A 71 -6.10 2.41 -5.26
N ARG A 72 -7.40 2.50 -5.58
CA ARG A 72 -8.17 3.74 -5.40
C ARG A 72 -8.86 3.68 -4.04
N ASN A 73 -8.77 4.76 -3.28
CA ASN A 73 -9.64 4.91 -2.12
C ASN A 73 -11.05 5.21 -2.62
N GLU A 74 -12.07 4.58 -2.04
CA GLU A 74 -13.45 5.00 -2.30
C GLU A 74 -13.58 6.47 -1.89
N ALA A 75 -14.00 7.33 -2.83
CA ALA A 75 -14.42 8.68 -2.47
C ALA A 75 -15.58 8.52 -1.48
N ALA A 76 -15.47 9.15 -0.33
CA ALA A 76 -16.50 9.06 0.68
C ALA A 76 -17.82 9.51 0.06
N GLY A 77 -18.78 8.58 0.01
CA GLY A 77 -20.00 8.69 -0.78
C GLY A 77 -20.75 9.99 -0.52
N ASP A 78 -21.15 10.62 -1.62
CA ASP A 78 -22.13 11.71 -1.64
C ASP A 78 -23.50 11.10 -1.31
N GLU A 79 -23.81 10.98 -0.02
CA GLU A 79 -25.18 10.68 0.45
C GLU A 79 -26.04 11.93 0.31
N ASN A 80 -26.45 12.25 -0.91
CA ASN A 80 -27.60 13.12 -1.13
C ASN A 80 -28.37 12.74 -2.41
N ALA A 81 -29.06 11.61 -2.33
CA ALA A 81 -30.18 11.31 -3.23
C ALA A 81 -31.24 10.46 -2.51
N SER A 82 -31.74 10.93 -1.36
CA SER A 82 -33.15 10.70 -1.04
C SER A 82 -33.94 11.84 -1.66
N GLY A 83 -34.60 11.57 -2.79
CA GLY A 83 -35.27 12.62 -3.55
C GLY A 83 -36.29 12.07 -4.54
N ARG A 84 -37.26 11.31 -4.01
CA ARG A 84 -38.56 10.94 -4.59
C ARG A 84 -38.66 9.62 -5.35
#